data_AF-A0A6M3LCY2-F1
#
_entry.id   AF-A0A6M3LCY2-F1
#
_cell.length_a   1.000
_cell.length_b   1.000
_cell.length_c   1.000
_cell.angle_alpha   90.00
_cell.angle_beta   90.00
_cell.angle_gamma   90.00
#
_symmetry.space_group_name_H-M   'P 1'
#
loop_
_entity.id
_entity.type
_entity.pdbx_description
1 polymer ?
#
loop_
_entity_poly.entity_id
_entity_poly.type
_entity_poly.pdbx_seq_one_letter_code
_entity_poly.pdbx_strand_id
1 'polypeptide(L)' 'MSNEWADYEMPWGKHQGECVGQVPSSYLRWILNEVDEDKWPKLVEAADRELSWRDEHNQHFED' A
#
# COMPACT_ATOMS: atom_id res chain seq x y z
N MET A 1 4.52 16.66 -6.68
CA MET A 1 3.63 15.55 -7.06
C MET A 1 3.14 15.00 -5.74
N SER A 2 1.90 15.31 -5.36
CA SER A 2 1.32 14.84 -4.10
C SER A 2 1.18 13.32 -4.19
N ASN A 3 1.57 12.60 -3.15
CA ASN A 3 1.58 11.15 -3.13
C ASN A 3 0.12 10.65 -2.92
N GLU A 4 -0.76 10.90 -3.89
CA GLU A 4 -2.22 10.68 -3.77
C GLU A 4 -2.59 9.22 -3.44
N TRP A 5 -1.69 8.28 -3.73
CA TRP A 5 -1.81 6.85 -3.43
C TRP A 5 -1.44 6.51 -1.98
N ALA A 6 -0.52 7.27 -1.38
CA ALA A 6 -0.11 7.06 0.00
C ALA A 6 -1.21 7.45 0.99
N ASP A 7 -2.10 8.38 0.61
CA ASP A 7 -3.27 8.82 1.38
C ASP A 7 -4.50 7.91 1.20
N TYR A 8 -4.38 6.83 0.43
CA TYR A 8 -5.48 5.86 0.29
C TYR A 8 -5.68 5.12 1.62
N GLU A 9 -6.83 5.34 2.26
CA GLU A 9 -7.16 4.67 3.52
C GLU A 9 -7.47 3.19 3.30
N MET A 10 -6.87 2.35 4.15
CA MET A 10 -7.09 0.91 4.17
C MET A 10 -8.56 0.60 4.50
N PRO A 11 -9.31 -0.01 3.56
CA PRO A 11 -10.75 -0.22 3.75
C PRO A 11 -11.06 -1.35 4.75
N TRP A 12 -10.10 -2.23 5.05
CA TRP A 12 -10.24 -3.39 5.91
C TRP A 12 -8.86 -3.95 6.31
N GLY A 13 -8.83 -4.91 7.23
CA GLY A 13 -7.62 -5.66 7.61
C GLY A 13 -6.97 -5.18 8.91
N LYS A 14 -5.70 -5.57 9.12
CA LYS A 14 -4.93 -5.21 10.35
C LYS A 14 -4.73 -3.70 10.49
N HIS A 15 -4.50 -3.02 9.36
CA HIS A 15 -4.22 -1.59 9.28
C HIS A 15 -5.45 -0.77 8.86
N GLN A 16 -6.66 -1.24 9.16
CA GLN A 16 -7.89 -0.56 8.76
C GLN A 16 -7.93 0.90 9.29
N GLY A 17 -8.21 1.85 8.39
CA GLY A 17 -8.24 3.28 8.72
C GLY A 17 -6.87 3.97 8.72
N GLU A 18 -5.77 3.22 8.56
CA GLU A 18 -4.47 3.80 8.25
C GLU A 18 -4.32 4.02 6.75
N CYS A 19 -3.51 5.00 6.36
CA CYS A 19 -3.22 5.25 4.96
C CYS A 19 -2.17 4.26 4.43
N VAL A 20 -2.21 3.92 3.14
CA VAL A 20 -1.25 3.00 2.48
C VAL A 20 0.21 3.40 2.72
N GLY A 21 0.52 4.69 2.82
CA GLY A 21 1.86 5.19 3.15
C GLY A 21 2.32 4.88 4.59
N GLN A 22 1.40 4.59 5.51
CA GLN A 22 1.69 4.22 6.90
C GLN A 22 1.81 2.71 7.09
N VAL A 23 1.36 1.94 6.10
CA VAL A 23 1.38 0.48 6.12
C VAL A 23 2.80 -0.04 5.83
N PRO A 24 3.31 -1.06 6.54
CA PRO A 24 4.64 -1.63 6.33
C PRO A 24 4.84 -2.20 4.93
N SER A 25 6.09 -2.18 4.43
CA SER A 25 6.40 -2.70 3.10
C SER A 25 6.07 -4.18 2.93
N SER A 26 6.28 -5.01 3.96
CA SER A 26 5.82 -6.41 3.96
C SER A 26 4.30 -6.56 3.78
N TYR A 27 3.50 -5.70 4.41
CA TYR A 27 2.05 -5.76 4.31
C TYR A 27 1.56 -5.27 2.94
N LEU A 28 2.20 -4.25 2.35
CA LEU A 28 1.94 -3.87 0.96
C LEU A 28 2.26 -5.02 -0.01
N ARG A 29 3.36 -5.74 0.20
CA ARG A 29 3.68 -6.94 -0.60
C ARG A 29 2.65 -8.04 -0.41
N TRP A 30 2.12 -8.20 0.80
CA TRP A 30 1.01 -9.13 1.06
C TRP A 30 -0.26 -8.71 0.29
N ILE A 31 -0.59 -7.41 0.25
CA ILE A 31 -1.73 -6.90 -0.53
C ILE A 31 -1.59 -7.31 -2.00
N LEU A 32 -0.43 -7.09 -2.61
CA LEU A 32 -0.21 -7.42 -4.03
C LEU A 32 -0.29 -8.91 -4.36
N ASN A 33 -0.05 -9.79 -3.39
CA ASN A 33 -0.04 -11.24 -3.62
C ASN A 33 -1.36 -11.92 -3.25
N GLU A 34 -2.05 -11.45 -2.22
CA GLU A 34 -3.18 -12.16 -1.61
C GLU A 34 -4.52 -11.43 -1.81
N VAL A 35 -4.50 -10.15 -2.17
CA VAL A 35 -5.73 -9.39 -2.40
C VAL A 35 -6.18 -9.51 -3.83
N ASP A 36 -7.45 -9.85 -3.98
CA ASP A 36 -8.13 -9.90 -5.27
C ASP A 36 -8.21 -8.49 -5.90
N GLU A 37 -7.42 -8.28 -6.94
CA GLU A 37 -7.38 -7.06 -7.73
C GLU A 37 -8.73 -6.72 -8.38
N ASP A 38 -9.53 -7.73 -8.76
CA ASP A 38 -10.85 -7.50 -9.37
C ASP A 38 -11.82 -6.87 -8.35
N LYS A 39 -11.65 -7.21 -7.07
CA LYS A 39 -12.48 -6.70 -5.98
C LYS A 39 -11.98 -5.36 -5.45
N TRP A 40 -10.67 -5.14 -5.43
CA TRP A 40 -10.05 -3.95 -4.85
C TRP A 40 -8.95 -3.35 -5.75
N PRO A 41 -9.27 -2.93 -6.99
CA PRO A 41 -8.25 -2.53 -7.96
C PRO A 41 -7.47 -1.31 -7.48
N LYS A 42 -8.15 -0.34 -6.84
CA LYS A 42 -7.51 0.87 -6.30
C LYS A 42 -6.56 0.60 -5.14
N LEU A 43 -6.85 -0.41 -4.32
CA LEU A 43 -6.00 -0.76 -3.17
C LEU A 43 -4.72 -1.43 -3.65
N VAL A 44 -4.84 -2.35 -4.61
CA VAL A 44 -3.71 -3.03 -5.24
C VAL A 44 -2.85 -2.02 -5.99
N GLU A 45 -3.45 -1.13 -6.80
CA GLU A 45 -2.73 -0.05 -7.48
C GLU A 45 -2.01 0.88 -6.48
N ALA A 46 -2.68 1.30 -5.40
CA ALA A 46 -2.05 2.15 -4.39
C ALA A 46 -0.86 1.46 -3.71
N ALA A 47 -0.99 0.18 -3.37
CA ALA A 47 0.08 -0.62 -2.77
C ALA A 47 1.27 -0.80 -3.71
N ASP A 48 1.03 -1.03 -5.01
CA ASP A 48 2.06 -1.19 -6.03
C ASP A 48 2.84 0.12 -6.26
N ARG A 49 2.11 1.24 -6.36
CA ARG A 49 2.70 2.58 -6.51
C ARG A 49 3.54 2.97 -5.30
N GLU A 50 3.02 2.75 -4.10
CA GLU A 50 3.73 3.06 -2.87
C GLU A 50 4.98 2.20 -2.71
N LEU A 51 4.90 0.89 -3.00
CA LEU A 51 6.08 0.02 -2.98
C LEU A 51 7.14 0.46 -3.99
N SER A 52 6.74 0.75 -5.22
CA SER A 52 7.66 1.24 -6.26
C SER A 52 8.33 2.55 -5.84
N TRP A 53 7.57 3.47 -5.25
CA TRP A 53 8.11 4.73 -4.74
C TRP A 53 9.11 4.51 -3.61
N ARG A 54 8.83 3.57 -2.69
CA ARG A 54 9.75 3.21 -1.60
C ARG A 54 11.03 2.56 -2.11
N ASP A 55 10.94 1.69 -3.12
CA ASP A 55 12.10 1.07 -3.77
C ASP A 55 12.99 2.14 -4.41
N GLU A 56 12.40 3.13 -5.10
CA GLU A 56 13.13 4.24 -5.71
C GLU A 56 13.80 5.18 -4.69
N HIS A 57 13.15 5.41 -3.54
CA HIS A 57 13.62 6.35 -2.52
C HIS A 57 14.35 5.67 -1.34
N ASN A 58 14.51 4.35 -1.39
CA ASN A 58 15.04 3.50 -0.31
C ASN A 58 14.34 3.75 1.04
N GLN A 59 13.01 3.96 1.01
CA GLN A 59 12.17 4.25 2.18
C GLN A 59 11.34 3.04 2.61
N HIS A 60 12.00 1.90 2.82
CA HIS A 60 11.33 0.73 3.40
C HIS A 60 11.30 0.82 4.91
N PHE A 61 10.15 0.49 5.48
CA PHE A 61 10.02 0.22 6.89
C PHE A 61 9.16 -1.02 7.08
N GLU A 62 9.47 -1.73 8.14
CA GLU A 62 8.83 -2.97 8.58
C GLU A 62 8.29 -2.73 10.00
N ASP A 63 7.22 -3.44 10.37
CA ASP A 63 6.59 -3.43 11.71
C ASP A 63 7.12 -4.61 12.56
#